data_AF-A0A0M3IFC8-F1
#
_entry.id   AF-A0A0M3IFC8-F1
#
_cell.length_a   1.000
_cell.length_b   1.000
_cell.length_c   1.000
_cell.angle_alpha   90.00
_cell.angle_beta   90.00
_cell.angle_gamma   90.00
#
_symmetry.space_group_name_H-M   'P 1'
#
loop_
_entity.id
_entity.type
_entity.pdbx_description
1 polymer ?
#
loop_
_entity_poly.entity_id
_entity_poly.type
_entity_poly.pdbx_seq_one_letter_code
_entity_poly.pdbx_strand_id
1 'polypeptide(L)'
;LVTIPLTKEIIFHNLQLEADIEFVAPAQREIDAYVENGLSVYAYSFDYMPRSPIYEEERKSYSIFGNNVLKVVRKGTQMSDQSARKAFHGLDHAFIFTRGYSSNLQIEPYTKRDRQMSKMLTTMITNFVKDGDPTPTPWNGFKWPPFTNSSAEYAILDLPPKKAKGSLHWPVTNFWNKETILLEEYTINDKTSSKNSDELTNEERLQLSAYRRAWWALWLLVAAIALVIWLSVICIVVTRCHSPRAKPYDNIVVNR
;
A
#
# COMPACT_ATOMS: atom_id res chain seq x y z
N LEU A 1 -7.14 22.87 4.75
CA LEU A 1 -6.59 21.51 4.81
C LEU A 1 -6.08 21.27 6.21
N VAL A 2 -6.66 20.32 6.95
CA VAL A 2 -6.18 19.93 8.28
C VAL A 2 -5.18 18.80 8.07
N THR A 3 -3.88 19.09 8.13
CA THR A 3 -2.84 18.07 8.25
C THR A 3 -2.85 17.55 9.68
N ILE A 4 -3.49 16.41 9.90
CA ILE A 4 -3.43 15.69 11.18
C ILE A 4 -2.01 15.09 11.26
N PRO A 5 -1.21 15.41 12.30
CA PRO A 5 0.10 14.80 12.46
C PRO A 5 -0.09 13.31 12.78
N LEU A 6 0.32 12.45 11.85
CA LEU A 6 0.38 11.01 12.07
C LEU A 6 1.39 10.73 13.18
N THR A 7 0.95 10.04 14.24
CA THR A 7 1.83 9.62 15.32
C THR A 7 2.84 8.60 14.80
N LYS A 8 4.04 8.54 15.40
CA LYS A 8 5.12 7.61 15.01
C LYS A 8 4.66 6.15 15.00
N GLU A 9 3.72 5.79 15.89
CA GLU A 9 3.12 4.46 15.95
C GLU A 9 2.32 4.11 14.69
N ILE A 10 1.51 5.03 14.18
CA ILE A 10 0.72 4.80 12.96
C ILE A 10 1.66 4.60 11.75
N ILE A 11 2.72 5.40 11.66
CA ILE A 11 3.73 5.25 10.60
C ILE A 11 4.41 3.89 10.70
N PHE A 12 4.80 3.47 11.90
CA PHE A 12 5.44 2.18 12.12
C PHE A 12 4.51 1.00 11.77
N HIS A 13 3.24 1.07 12.17
CA HIS A 13 2.25 0.03 11.84
C HIS A 13 1.97 -0.04 10.34
N ASN A 14 1.89 1.09 9.64
CA ASN A 14 1.72 1.11 8.18
C ASN A 14 2.92 0.47 7.46
N LEU A 15 4.15 0.79 7.88
CA LEU A 15 5.36 0.19 7.31
C LEU A 15 5.42 -1.32 7.55
N GLN A 16 4.98 -1.78 8.72
CA GLN A 16 4.92 -3.20 9.01
C GLN A 16 3.88 -3.92 8.14
N LEU A 17 2.70 -3.32 7.97
CA LEU A 17 1.65 -3.85 7.11
C LEU A 17 2.09 -3.94 5.64
N GLU A 18 2.72 -2.90 5.12
CA GLU A 18 3.28 -2.88 3.76
C GLU A 18 4.32 -3.98 3.57
N ALA A 19 5.28 -4.10 4.50
CA ALA A 19 6.30 -5.15 4.46
C ALA A 19 5.71 -6.56 4.56
N ASP A 20 4.69 -6.75 5.39
CA ASP A 20 4.03 -8.04 5.59
C ASP A 20 3.29 -8.49 4.31
N ILE A 21 2.61 -7.58 3.60
CA ILE A 21 1.92 -7.86 2.34
C ILE A 21 2.90 -8.07 1.18
N GLU A 22 3.89 -7.21 1.04
CA GLU A 22 4.77 -7.19 -0.14
C GLU A 22 5.89 -8.23 -0.08
N PHE A 23 6.35 -8.58 1.12
CA PHE A 23 7.53 -9.43 1.29
C PHE A 23 7.28 -10.65 2.16
N VAL A 24 6.83 -10.48 3.41
CA VAL A 24 6.86 -11.57 4.40
C VAL A 24 5.83 -12.66 4.09
N ALA A 25 4.58 -12.29 3.78
CA ALA A 25 3.54 -13.26 3.46
C ALA A 25 3.80 -14.01 2.14
N PRO A 26 4.20 -13.36 1.03
CA PRO A 26 4.64 -14.07 -0.17
C PRO A 26 5.83 -15.00 0.09
N ALA A 27 6.85 -14.55 0.84
CA ALA A 27 8.00 -15.39 1.16
C ALA A 27 7.60 -16.64 1.98
N GLN A 28 6.70 -16.49 2.97
CA GLN A 28 6.19 -17.64 3.72
C GLN A 28 5.42 -18.61 2.82
N ARG A 29 4.62 -18.09 1.87
CA ARG A 29 3.85 -18.93 0.93
C ARG A 29 4.78 -19.76 0.05
N GLU A 30 5.88 -19.17 -0.41
CA GLU A 30 6.90 -19.91 -1.16
C GLU A 30 7.55 -20.99 -0.29
N ILE A 31 7.95 -20.67 0.95
CA ILE A 31 8.51 -21.64 1.90
C ILE A 31 7.56 -22.83 2.08
N ASP A 32 6.27 -22.55 2.34
CA ASP A 32 5.25 -23.57 2.52
C ASP A 32 5.12 -24.45 1.25
N ALA A 33 5.10 -23.85 0.06
CA ALA A 33 5.03 -24.57 -1.21
C ALA A 33 6.24 -25.50 -1.45
N TYR A 34 7.47 -25.06 -1.16
CA TYR A 34 8.65 -25.92 -1.26
C TYR A 34 8.55 -27.12 -0.31
N VAL A 35 8.10 -26.86 0.91
CA VAL A 35 8.07 -27.84 1.99
C VAL A 35 6.94 -28.86 1.76
N GLU A 36 5.81 -28.45 1.22
CA GLU A 36 4.72 -29.34 0.75
C GLU A 36 5.21 -30.31 -0.35
N ASN A 37 6.14 -29.87 -1.19
CA ASN A 37 6.78 -30.70 -2.22
C ASN A 37 7.95 -31.54 -1.68
N GLY A 38 8.12 -31.63 -0.35
CA GLY A 38 9.16 -32.45 0.29
C GLY A 38 10.57 -31.87 0.23
N LEU A 39 10.72 -30.60 -0.14
CA LEU A 39 12.01 -29.90 -0.15
C LEU A 39 12.23 -29.15 1.16
N SER A 40 13.40 -29.33 1.77
CA SER A 40 13.79 -28.56 2.94
C SER A 40 14.26 -27.16 2.53
N VAL A 41 13.89 -26.15 3.33
CA VAL A 41 14.23 -24.75 3.09
C VAL A 41 14.98 -24.18 4.29
N TYR A 42 16.04 -23.40 4.08
CA TYR A 42 16.68 -22.65 5.16
C TYR A 42 16.16 -21.22 5.19
N ALA A 43 15.21 -20.97 6.07
CA ALA A 43 14.61 -19.65 6.24
C ALA A 43 15.26 -18.88 7.41
N TYR A 44 15.22 -17.54 7.34
CA TYR A 44 15.64 -16.68 8.43
C TYR A 44 14.83 -15.38 8.57
N SER A 45 14.87 -14.82 9.79
CA SER A 45 14.56 -13.43 10.10
C SER A 45 15.86 -12.70 10.44
N PHE A 46 16.07 -11.50 9.89
CA PHE A 46 17.22 -10.66 10.20
C PHE A 46 16.85 -9.61 11.25
N ASP A 47 17.37 -9.75 12.46
CA ASP A 47 16.97 -8.93 13.61
C ASP A 47 18.13 -8.04 14.12
N TYR A 48 19.33 -8.21 13.58
CA TYR A 48 20.50 -7.45 14.00
C TYR A 48 20.37 -5.97 13.62
N MET A 49 20.52 -5.09 14.62
CA MET A 49 20.57 -3.64 14.43
C MET A 49 21.95 -3.10 14.85
N PRO A 50 22.72 -2.44 13.96
CA PRO A 50 23.97 -1.80 14.35
C PRO A 50 23.72 -0.65 15.34
N ARG A 51 24.61 -0.51 16.32
CA ARG A 51 24.59 0.62 17.27
C ARG A 51 25.11 1.90 16.63
N SER A 52 25.97 1.76 15.64
CA SER A 52 26.53 2.89 14.90
C SER A 52 25.45 3.57 14.05
N PRO A 53 25.59 4.88 13.80
CA PRO A 53 24.79 5.58 12.81
C PRO A 53 24.81 4.87 11.45
N ILE A 54 23.64 4.84 10.81
CA ILE A 54 23.46 4.39 9.43
C ILE A 54 23.24 5.64 8.59
N TYR A 55 23.96 5.74 7.49
CA TYR A 55 23.82 6.81 6.50
C TYR A 55 23.42 6.18 5.19
N GLU A 56 22.39 6.72 4.55
CA GLU A 56 22.14 6.39 3.15
C GLU A 56 22.93 7.39 2.28
N GLU A 57 23.75 6.90 1.35
CA GLU A 57 24.38 7.67 0.30
C GLU A 57 23.54 7.61 -0.98
N GLU A 58 22.76 8.64 -1.24
CA GLU A 58 22.14 8.80 -2.55
C GLU A 58 23.14 9.49 -3.50
N ARG A 59 23.49 8.82 -4.61
CA ARG A 59 24.32 9.42 -5.67
C ARG A 59 23.43 9.87 -6.82
N LYS A 60 23.25 11.18 -6.97
CA LYS A 60 22.61 11.76 -8.16
C LYS A 60 23.63 12.39 -9.07
N SER A 61 23.55 12.04 -10.36
CA SER A 61 24.28 12.64 -11.45
C SER A 61 23.41 13.69 -12.13
N TYR A 62 23.82 14.96 -12.07
CA TYR A 62 23.15 16.04 -12.78
C TYR A 62 24.03 16.56 -13.92
N SER A 63 23.48 16.65 -15.13
CA SER A 63 24.13 17.26 -16.31
C SER A 63 23.63 18.69 -16.51
N ILE A 64 23.83 19.57 -15.51
CA ILE A 64 23.29 20.95 -15.57
C ILE A 64 24.31 21.92 -16.18
N PHE A 65 25.60 21.55 -16.27
CA PHE A 65 26.67 22.38 -16.85
C PHE A 65 27.65 21.56 -17.70
N GLY A 66 27.23 21.17 -18.91
CA GLY A 66 28.08 20.41 -19.85
C GLY A 66 28.44 18.99 -19.38
N ASN A 67 29.50 18.41 -19.93
CA ASN A 67 29.94 17.01 -19.70
C ASN A 67 30.38 16.69 -18.25
N ASN A 68 30.25 17.61 -17.30
CA ASN A 68 30.67 17.42 -15.92
C ASN A 68 29.51 16.85 -15.09
N VAL A 69 29.62 15.58 -14.72
CA VAL A 69 28.68 14.91 -13.82
C VAL A 69 28.93 15.36 -12.38
N LEU A 70 28.06 16.21 -11.84
CA LEU A 70 28.08 16.53 -10.42
C LEU A 70 27.54 15.34 -9.63
N LYS A 71 28.37 14.77 -8.74
CA LYS A 71 27.98 13.73 -7.78
C LYS A 71 27.58 14.40 -6.47
N VAL A 72 26.28 14.47 -6.20
CA VAL A 72 25.80 14.89 -4.87
C VAL A 72 25.70 13.64 -4.00
N VAL A 73 26.39 13.63 -2.86
CA VAL A 73 26.22 12.63 -1.81
C VAL A 73 25.35 13.26 -0.74
N ARG A 74 24.08 12.86 -0.68
CA ARG A 74 23.23 13.23 0.44
C ARG A 74 23.42 12.19 1.53
N LYS A 75 23.92 12.59 2.70
CA LYS A 75 23.92 11.74 3.89
C LYS A 75 22.52 11.82 4.52
N GLY A 76 21.75 10.74 4.40
CA GLY A 76 20.45 10.62 5.07
C GLY A 76 20.56 10.78 6.58
N THR A 77 19.56 11.43 7.17
CA THR A 77 19.52 11.85 8.59
C THR A 77 19.63 10.67 9.55
N GLN A 78 20.39 10.88 10.63
CA GLN A 78 20.47 10.01 11.81
C GLN A 78 19.04 9.64 12.30
N MET A 79 18.66 8.36 12.28
CA MET A 79 17.42 7.93 12.96
C MET A 79 17.59 8.16 14.47
N SER A 80 16.96 9.20 15.03
CA SER A 80 17.41 9.83 16.29
C SER A 80 17.13 9.05 17.58
N ASP A 81 16.48 7.88 17.52
CA ASP A 81 16.15 7.11 18.71
C ASP A 81 16.71 5.69 18.58
N GLN A 82 17.71 5.35 19.40
CA GLN A 82 18.40 4.06 19.37
C GLN A 82 17.61 2.94 20.06
N SER A 83 16.63 3.28 20.92
CA SER A 83 15.88 2.31 21.73
C SER A 83 14.71 1.66 20.99
N ALA A 84 14.23 2.30 19.92
CA ALA A 84 13.10 1.85 19.10
C ALA A 84 13.51 1.29 17.73
N ARG A 85 14.82 1.11 17.48
CA ARG A 85 15.31 0.63 16.18
C ARG A 85 15.10 -0.88 16.01
N LYS A 86 14.20 -1.26 15.12
CA LYS A 86 14.09 -2.62 14.59
C LYS A 86 14.79 -2.70 13.25
N ALA A 87 15.36 -3.87 12.94
CA ALA A 87 15.89 -4.14 11.61
C ALA A 87 14.81 -3.83 10.55
N PHE A 88 15.25 -3.28 9.42
CA PHE A 88 14.36 -2.84 8.35
C PHE A 88 14.79 -3.48 7.03
N HIS A 89 13.92 -3.37 6.03
CA HIS A 89 14.11 -3.98 4.73
C HIS A 89 15.47 -3.63 4.11
N GLY A 90 16.21 -4.65 3.66
CA GLY A 90 17.51 -4.52 3.00
C GLY A 90 18.70 -4.18 3.91
N LEU A 91 18.52 -4.16 5.24
CA LEU A 91 19.62 -3.89 6.19
C LEU A 91 20.67 -5.01 6.20
N ASP A 92 20.23 -6.26 6.04
CA ASP A 92 21.07 -7.46 5.95
C ASP A 92 22.11 -7.37 4.82
N HIS A 93 21.77 -6.72 3.71
CA HIS A 93 22.70 -6.48 2.60
C HIS A 93 23.99 -5.75 3.04
N ALA A 94 23.90 -4.84 4.02
CA ALA A 94 25.07 -4.12 4.54
C ALA A 94 26.06 -5.05 5.29
N PHE A 95 25.63 -6.25 5.66
CA PHE A 95 26.44 -7.27 6.33
C PHE A 95 26.87 -8.40 5.40
N ILE A 96 26.15 -8.64 4.30
CA ILE A 96 26.57 -9.54 3.22
C ILE A 96 27.68 -8.87 2.39
N PHE A 97 27.42 -7.65 1.94
CA PHE A 97 28.31 -6.87 1.08
C PHE A 97 28.99 -5.79 1.92
N THR A 98 30.00 -6.18 2.69
CA THR A 98 30.70 -5.24 3.59
C THR A 98 31.26 -4.04 2.84
N ARG A 99 31.22 -2.86 3.47
CA ARG A 99 31.86 -1.63 2.99
C ARG A 99 31.27 -1.06 1.69
N GLY A 100 29.94 -1.04 1.57
CA GLY A 100 29.28 -0.27 0.51
C GLY A 100 29.45 -0.86 -0.89
N TYR A 101 29.68 -2.17 -1.00
CA TYR A 101 29.44 -2.85 -2.26
C TYR A 101 27.91 -3.01 -2.36
N SER A 102 27.32 -2.38 -3.38
CA SER A 102 25.89 -2.33 -3.76
C SER A 102 24.86 -1.76 -2.77
N SER A 103 25.12 -1.66 -1.46
CA SER A 103 24.17 -1.00 -0.55
C SER A 103 24.40 0.50 -0.45
N ASN A 104 23.36 1.31 -0.70
CA ASN A 104 23.40 2.75 -0.40
C ASN A 104 23.52 3.00 1.12
N LEU A 105 23.38 1.97 1.96
CA LEU A 105 23.52 2.04 3.41
C LEU A 105 24.98 1.90 3.85
N GLN A 106 25.47 2.87 4.62
CA GLN A 106 26.77 2.87 5.26
C GLN A 106 26.63 2.92 6.78
N ILE A 107 27.42 2.08 7.47
CA ILE A 107 27.44 2.02 8.93
C ILE A 107 28.80 2.55 9.41
N GLU A 108 28.81 3.67 10.12
CA GLU A 108 30.05 4.31 10.58
C GLU A 108 29.95 4.81 12.03
N PRO A 109 30.87 4.40 12.94
CA PRO A 109 32.00 3.50 12.69
C PRO A 109 31.59 2.02 12.58
N TYR A 110 32.24 1.25 11.72
CA TYR A 110 31.99 -0.19 11.61
C TYR A 110 32.64 -0.96 12.77
N THR A 111 31.84 -1.40 13.73
CA THR A 111 32.33 -1.92 15.01
C THR A 111 32.82 -3.38 14.91
N LYS A 112 33.43 -3.88 15.98
CA LYS A 112 33.77 -5.30 16.11
C LYS A 112 32.52 -6.20 16.06
N ARG A 113 31.40 -5.73 16.62
CA ARG A 113 30.12 -6.45 16.63
C ARG A 113 29.57 -6.56 15.21
N ASP A 114 29.64 -5.48 14.43
CA ASP A 114 29.21 -5.47 13.02
C ASP A 114 30.06 -6.43 12.17
N ARG A 115 31.38 -6.46 12.38
CA ARG A 115 32.28 -7.45 11.75
C ARG A 115 31.91 -8.89 12.10
N GLN A 116 31.52 -9.15 13.34
CA GLN A 116 31.09 -10.47 13.77
C GLN A 116 29.78 -10.89 13.08
N MET A 117 28.82 -9.97 12.96
CA MET A 117 27.56 -10.21 12.25
C MET A 117 27.82 -10.52 10.78
N SER A 118 28.61 -9.67 10.11
CA SER A 118 28.97 -9.90 8.71
C SER A 118 29.71 -11.22 8.51
N LYS A 119 30.69 -11.54 9.36
CA LYS A 119 31.40 -12.83 9.29
C LYS A 119 30.45 -14.01 9.45
N MET A 120 29.52 -13.94 10.40
CA MET A 120 28.52 -15.00 10.62
C MET A 120 27.65 -15.19 9.38
N LEU A 121 27.03 -14.11 8.89
CA LEU A 121 26.10 -14.16 7.77
C LEU A 121 26.77 -14.63 6.47
N THR A 122 27.93 -14.06 6.14
CA THR A 122 28.69 -14.45 4.94
C THR A 122 29.20 -15.89 5.02
N THR A 123 29.62 -16.35 6.19
CA THR A 123 30.01 -17.77 6.38
C THR A 123 28.81 -18.68 6.16
N MET A 124 27.64 -18.37 6.73
CA MET A 124 26.44 -19.20 6.57
C MET A 124 25.96 -19.26 5.12
N ILE A 125 25.91 -18.11 4.43
CA ILE A 125 25.54 -18.07 3.01
C ILE A 125 26.54 -18.85 2.16
N THR A 126 27.85 -18.67 2.38
CA THR A 126 28.86 -19.37 1.58
C THR A 126 28.91 -20.86 1.85
N ASN A 127 28.63 -21.32 3.07
CA ASN A 127 28.46 -22.73 3.38
C ASN A 127 27.22 -23.31 2.69
N PHE A 128 26.09 -22.60 2.71
CA PHE A 128 24.89 -23.05 2.01
C PHE A 128 25.14 -23.24 0.51
N VAL A 129 25.85 -22.29 -0.12
CA VAL A 129 26.21 -22.39 -1.54
C VAL A 129 27.14 -23.58 -1.82
N LYS A 130 28.03 -23.94 -0.89
CA LYS A 130 29.00 -25.05 -1.07
C LYS A 130 28.38 -26.42 -0.78
N ASP A 131 27.63 -26.51 0.31
CA ASP A 131 27.29 -27.77 0.97
C ASP A 131 25.77 -28.02 1.02
N GLY A 132 24.95 -27.04 0.64
CA GLY A 132 23.49 -27.09 0.81
C GLY A 132 23.02 -26.95 2.26
N ASP A 133 23.94 -26.70 3.19
CA ASP A 133 23.70 -26.47 4.62
C ASP A 133 24.43 -25.19 5.04
N PRO A 134 23.77 -24.19 5.65
CA PRO A 134 24.43 -22.96 6.10
C PRO A 134 25.35 -23.16 7.32
N THR A 135 25.19 -24.23 8.08
CA THR A 135 25.97 -24.53 9.29
C THR A 135 26.45 -25.99 9.34
N PRO A 136 27.17 -26.48 8.32
CA PRO A 136 27.63 -27.87 8.27
C PRO A 136 28.51 -28.18 9.49
N THR A 137 29.30 -27.18 9.92
CA THR A 137 29.85 -27.07 11.27
C THR A 137 29.07 -26.03 12.07
N PRO A 138 28.67 -26.32 13.33
CA PRO A 138 27.94 -25.35 14.16
C PRO A 138 28.73 -24.04 14.38
N TRP A 139 28.06 -22.90 14.23
CA TRP A 139 28.63 -21.58 14.49
C TRP A 139 28.53 -21.24 15.97
N ASN A 140 29.63 -21.33 16.73
CA ASN A 140 29.63 -21.13 18.18
C ASN A 140 28.54 -21.97 18.90
N GLY A 141 28.35 -23.22 18.46
CA GLY A 141 27.31 -24.12 18.98
C GLY A 141 25.92 -23.92 18.37
N PHE A 142 25.70 -22.91 17.53
CA PHE A 142 24.46 -22.73 16.80
C PHE A 142 24.42 -23.58 15.51
N LYS A 143 23.34 -24.36 15.35
CA LYS A 143 22.99 -25.04 14.12
C LYS A 143 21.74 -24.36 13.55
N TRP A 144 21.81 -23.93 12.30
CA TRP A 144 20.68 -23.37 11.57
C TRP A 144 19.75 -24.53 11.17
N PRO A 145 18.51 -24.57 11.69
CA PRO A 145 17.59 -25.67 11.40
C PRO A 145 16.99 -25.54 10.00
N PRO A 146 16.80 -26.64 9.26
CA PRO A 146 15.97 -26.63 8.08
C PRO A 146 14.50 -26.47 8.48
N PHE A 147 13.80 -25.63 7.73
CA PHE A 147 12.36 -25.53 7.75
C PHE A 147 11.76 -26.73 7.02
N THR A 148 10.90 -27.47 7.72
CA THR A 148 10.23 -28.68 7.21
C THR A 148 8.79 -28.73 7.72
N ASN A 149 7.95 -29.59 7.13
CA ASN A 149 6.56 -29.82 7.56
C ASN A 149 6.44 -30.19 9.04
N SER A 150 7.47 -30.82 9.62
CA SER A 150 7.46 -31.32 10.99
C SER A 150 7.99 -30.32 12.02
N SER A 151 9.00 -29.54 11.64
CA SER A 151 9.72 -28.65 12.56
C SER A 151 9.19 -27.22 12.52
N ALA A 152 8.84 -26.72 11.32
CA ALA A 152 8.60 -25.30 11.05
C ALA A 152 9.62 -24.39 11.76
N GLU A 153 10.90 -24.78 11.77
CA GLU A 153 11.97 -24.05 12.46
C GLU A 153 12.70 -23.13 11.49
N TYR A 154 13.06 -21.93 11.93
CA TYR A 154 13.85 -20.97 11.17
C TYR A 154 14.89 -20.27 12.07
N ALA A 155 15.89 -19.63 11.45
CA ALA A 155 16.93 -18.89 12.17
C ALA A 155 16.54 -17.42 12.41
N ILE A 156 16.79 -16.92 13.60
CA ILE A 156 16.84 -15.48 13.89
C ILE A 156 18.30 -15.07 13.89
N LEU A 157 18.67 -14.25 12.91
CA LEU A 157 20.03 -13.75 12.71
C LEU A 157 20.23 -12.47 13.51
N ASP A 158 20.75 -12.66 14.73
CA ASP A 158 21.28 -11.64 15.62
C ASP A 158 22.58 -12.19 16.26
N LEU A 159 23.20 -11.43 17.16
CA LEU A 159 24.36 -11.87 17.93
C LEU A 159 24.02 -11.99 19.42
N PRO A 160 23.87 -13.23 19.96
CA PRO A 160 24.03 -14.53 19.28
C PRO A 160 22.79 -14.95 18.45
N PRO A 161 22.96 -15.81 17.42
CA PRO A 161 21.86 -16.32 16.61
C PRO A 161 20.97 -17.27 17.43
N LYS A 162 19.69 -17.31 17.10
CA LYS A 162 18.67 -18.11 17.80
C LYS A 162 17.83 -18.87 16.80
N LYS A 163 17.12 -19.89 17.28
CA LYS A 163 16.09 -20.57 16.50
C LYS A 163 14.70 -20.13 16.97
N ALA A 164 13.77 -20.07 16.03
CA ALA A 164 12.36 -19.85 16.28
C ALA A 164 11.53 -20.95 15.60
N LYS A 165 10.26 -21.05 15.99
CA LYS A 165 9.31 -22.05 15.52
C LYS A 165 8.05 -21.37 14.99
N GLY A 166 7.46 -21.97 13.96
CA GLY A 166 6.28 -21.46 13.28
C GLY A 166 6.62 -20.65 12.03
N SER A 167 5.60 -20.04 11.45
CA SER A 167 5.74 -19.19 10.27
C SER A 167 6.57 -17.94 10.57
N LEU A 168 7.25 -17.40 9.56
CA LEU A 168 7.88 -16.09 9.62
C LEU A 168 6.82 -15.07 10.03
N HIS A 169 7.15 -14.24 11.04
CA HIS A 169 6.27 -13.21 11.63
C HIS A 169 4.85 -13.70 11.95
N TRP A 170 4.72 -14.89 12.52
CA TRP A 170 3.42 -15.35 13.03
C TRP A 170 2.83 -14.32 14.04
N PRO A 171 1.53 -13.99 13.98
CA PRO A 171 0.45 -14.60 13.17
C PRO A 171 0.20 -13.96 11.79
N VAL A 172 0.96 -12.93 11.42
CA VAL A 172 0.60 -12.04 10.30
C VAL A 172 0.56 -12.76 8.95
N THR A 173 1.50 -13.68 8.72
CA THR A 173 1.52 -14.48 7.48
C THR A 173 0.33 -15.42 7.36
N ASN A 174 -0.19 -15.95 8.47
CA ASN A 174 -1.39 -16.79 8.46
C ASN A 174 -2.64 -15.97 8.08
N PHE A 175 -2.73 -14.74 8.59
CA PHE A 175 -3.80 -13.83 8.22
C PHE A 175 -3.81 -13.58 6.71
N TRP A 176 -2.68 -13.12 6.14
CA TRP A 176 -2.59 -12.77 4.71
C TRP A 176 -2.63 -13.95 3.74
N ASN A 177 -2.19 -15.14 4.15
CA ASN A 177 -2.16 -16.31 3.27
C ASN A 177 -3.36 -17.24 3.44
N LYS A 178 -4.07 -17.21 4.56
CA LYS A 178 -5.21 -18.11 4.81
C LYS A 178 -6.49 -17.34 5.07
N GLU A 179 -6.49 -16.44 6.05
CA GLU A 179 -7.72 -15.80 6.53
C GLU A 179 -8.30 -14.83 5.49
N THR A 180 -7.47 -14.07 4.79
CA THR A 180 -7.91 -13.17 3.70
C THR A 180 -8.60 -13.93 2.56
N ILE A 181 -8.07 -15.10 2.18
CA ILE A 181 -8.66 -15.95 1.14
C ILE A 181 -10.03 -16.48 1.60
N LEU A 182 -10.13 -16.92 2.86
CA LEU A 182 -11.40 -17.37 3.44
C LEU A 182 -12.43 -16.23 3.52
N LEU A 183 -11.99 -15.01 3.85
CA LEU A 183 -12.85 -13.83 3.88
C LEU A 183 -13.35 -13.46 2.47
N GLU A 184 -12.49 -13.58 1.46
CA GLU A 184 -12.87 -13.36 0.06
C GLU A 184 -13.91 -14.39 -0.40
N GLU A 185 -13.67 -15.68 -0.13
CA GLU A 185 -14.60 -16.76 -0.46
C GLU A 185 -15.96 -16.58 0.20
N TYR A 186 -15.98 -16.22 1.49
CA TYR A 186 -17.22 -15.96 2.22
C TYR A 186 -17.98 -14.75 1.64
N THR A 187 -17.26 -13.67 1.29
CA THR A 187 -17.87 -12.47 0.69
C THR A 187 -18.48 -12.77 -0.68
N ILE A 188 -17.85 -13.64 -1.48
CA ILE A 188 -18.39 -14.09 -2.76
C ILE A 188 -19.64 -14.94 -2.56
N ASN A 189 -19.61 -15.89 -1.62
CA ASN A 189 -20.75 -16.75 -1.33
C ASN A 189 -21.96 -15.98 -0.77
N ASP A 190 -21.74 -14.94 0.03
CA ASP A 190 -22.79 -14.05 0.53
C ASP A 190 -23.44 -13.24 -0.61
N LYS A 191 -22.64 -12.67 -1.51
CA LYS A 191 -23.15 -11.98 -2.71
C LYS A 191 -23.92 -12.91 -3.66
N THR A 192 -23.53 -14.17 -3.74
CA THR A 192 -24.18 -15.17 -4.60
C THR A 192 -25.49 -15.67 -3.97
N SER A 193 -25.54 -15.80 -2.64
CA SER A 193 -26.77 -16.08 -1.89
C SER A 193 -27.74 -14.89 -1.94
N SER A 194 -27.23 -13.67 -1.86
CA SER A 194 -28.02 -12.44 -1.97
C SER A 194 -28.63 -12.24 -3.37
N LYS A 195 -27.93 -12.63 -4.45
CA LYS A 195 -28.49 -12.63 -5.81
C LYS A 195 -29.61 -13.66 -6.03
N ASN A 196 -29.60 -14.78 -5.30
CA ASN A 196 -30.69 -15.75 -5.37
C ASN A 196 -31.92 -15.34 -4.54
N SER A 197 -31.78 -14.33 -3.67
CA SER A 197 -32.87 -13.69 -2.94
C SER A 197 -33.31 -12.36 -3.57
N ASP A 198 -33.22 -12.22 -4.90
CA ASP A 198 -33.79 -11.10 -5.68
C ASP A 198 -35.35 -11.13 -5.70
N GLU A 199 -35.98 -11.47 -4.58
CA GLU A 199 -37.37 -11.12 -4.33
C GLU A 199 -37.36 -9.84 -3.49
N LEU A 200 -37.32 -8.68 -4.19
CA LEU A 200 -37.41 -7.34 -3.59
C LEU A 200 -38.42 -7.35 -2.44
N THR A 201 -37.97 -7.02 -1.23
CA THR A 201 -38.83 -7.01 -0.05
C THR A 201 -40.00 -6.06 -0.27
N ASN A 202 -41.16 -6.35 0.31
CA ASN A 202 -42.38 -5.55 0.06
C ASN A 202 -42.18 -4.06 0.39
N GLU A 203 -41.28 -3.74 1.32
CA GLU A 203 -40.93 -2.37 1.70
C GLU A 203 -40.13 -1.64 0.61
N GLU A 204 -39.16 -2.30 -0.02
CA GLU A 204 -38.38 -1.74 -1.13
C GLU A 204 -39.25 -1.52 -2.36
N ARG A 205 -40.20 -2.42 -2.63
CA ARG A 205 -41.22 -2.24 -3.69
C ARG A 205 -42.08 -1.02 -3.42
N LEU A 206 -42.47 -0.80 -2.17
CA LEU A 206 -43.25 0.36 -1.76
C LEU A 206 -42.43 1.65 -1.98
N GLN A 207 -41.17 1.68 -1.57
CA GLN A 207 -40.28 2.82 -1.77
C GLN A 207 -40.03 3.12 -3.25
N LEU A 208 -39.71 2.13 -4.07
CA LEU A 208 -39.53 2.29 -5.52
C LEU A 208 -40.81 2.82 -6.20
N SER A 209 -41.99 2.38 -5.75
CA SER A 209 -43.26 2.91 -6.25
C SER A 209 -43.50 4.37 -5.85
N ALA A 210 -43.08 4.75 -4.64
CA ALA A 210 -43.15 6.13 -4.16
C ALA A 210 -42.16 7.03 -4.92
N TYR A 211 -40.93 6.58 -5.16
CA TYR A 211 -39.94 7.29 -5.98
C TYR A 211 -40.41 7.51 -7.41
N ARG A 212 -41.01 6.49 -8.04
CA ARG A 212 -41.57 6.63 -9.39
C ARG A 212 -42.67 7.69 -9.43
N ARG A 213 -43.55 7.71 -8.43
CA ARG A 213 -44.63 8.73 -8.32
C ARG A 213 -44.08 10.12 -8.07
N ALA A 214 -43.09 10.25 -7.18
CA ALA A 214 -42.42 11.52 -6.90
C ALA A 214 -41.70 12.08 -8.14
N TRP A 215 -41.10 11.21 -8.96
CA TRP A 215 -40.49 11.58 -10.23
C TRP A 215 -41.51 12.16 -11.21
N TRP A 216 -42.67 11.51 -11.38
CA TRP A 216 -43.74 12.06 -12.22
C TRP A 216 -44.27 13.40 -11.70
N ALA A 217 -44.41 13.54 -10.38
CA ALA A 217 -44.83 14.80 -9.76
C ALA A 217 -43.83 15.95 -10.01
N LEU A 218 -42.52 15.66 -9.99
CA LEU A 218 -41.47 16.63 -10.30
C LEU A 218 -41.61 17.16 -11.75
N TRP A 219 -41.81 16.28 -12.72
CA TRP A 219 -41.98 16.68 -14.12
C TRP A 219 -43.27 17.46 -14.36
N LEU A 220 -44.36 17.11 -13.68
CA LEU A 220 -45.60 17.88 -13.73
C LEU A 220 -45.42 19.30 -13.17
N LEU A 221 -44.68 19.45 -12.07
CA LEU A 221 -44.36 20.76 -11.51
C LEU A 221 -43.53 21.62 -12.49
N VAL A 222 -42.51 21.02 -13.11
CA VAL A 222 -41.69 21.70 -14.12
C VAL A 222 -42.54 22.16 -15.31
N ALA A 223 -43.44 21.31 -15.80
CA ALA A 223 -44.36 21.65 -16.89
C ALA A 223 -45.33 22.78 -16.50
N ALA A 224 -45.86 22.76 -15.27
CA ALA A 224 -46.74 23.80 -14.77
C ALA A 224 -46.03 25.16 -14.67
N ILE A 225 -44.80 25.18 -14.14
CA ILE A 225 -43.98 26.41 -14.06
C ILE A 225 -43.70 26.95 -15.46
N ALA A 226 -43.35 26.08 -16.41
CA ALA A 226 -43.12 26.47 -17.80
C ALA A 226 -44.36 27.12 -18.42
N LEU A 227 -45.55 26.54 -18.21
CA LEU A 227 -46.81 27.12 -18.68
C LEU A 227 -47.08 28.50 -18.09
N VAL A 228 -46.85 28.69 -16.78
CA VAL A 228 -47.04 30.00 -16.14
C VAL A 228 -46.08 31.05 -16.72
N ILE A 229 -44.81 30.69 -16.93
CA ILE A 229 -43.82 31.57 -17.56
C ILE A 229 -44.27 31.95 -18.98
N TRP A 230 -44.67 30.98 -19.79
CA TRP A 230 -45.13 31.23 -21.15
C TRP A 230 -46.38 32.11 -21.20
N LEU A 231 -47.36 31.86 -20.34
CA LEU A 231 -48.56 32.71 -20.22
C LEU A 231 -48.17 34.14 -19.82
N SER A 232 -47.24 34.30 -18.88
CA SER A 232 -46.76 35.63 -18.47
C SER A 232 -46.07 36.38 -19.61
N VAL A 233 -45.23 35.70 -20.40
CA VAL A 233 -44.56 36.28 -21.57
C VAL A 233 -45.58 36.69 -22.63
N ILE A 234 -46.56 35.83 -22.93
CA ILE A 234 -47.64 36.13 -23.89
C ILE A 234 -48.43 37.36 -23.43
N CYS A 235 -48.81 37.43 -22.15
CA CYS A 235 -49.50 38.60 -21.58
C CYS A 235 -48.66 39.89 -21.71
N ILE A 236 -47.35 39.82 -21.45
CA ILE A 236 -46.44 40.97 -21.60
C ILE A 236 -46.34 41.41 -23.06
N VAL A 237 -46.24 40.48 -24.01
CA VAL A 237 -46.16 40.79 -25.44
C VAL A 237 -47.46 41.41 -25.94
N VAL A 238 -48.62 40.83 -25.60
CA VAL A 238 -49.93 41.36 -26.02
C VAL A 238 -50.17 42.77 -25.44
N THR A 239 -49.84 42.99 -24.17
CA THR A 239 -49.96 44.32 -23.54
C THR A 239 -48.99 45.34 -24.13
N ARG A 240 -47.79 44.93 -24.57
CA ARG A 240 -46.84 45.78 -25.30
C ARG A 240 -47.30 46.09 -26.74
N CYS A 241 -47.93 45.14 -27.43
CA CYS A 241 -48.48 45.34 -28.77
C CYS A 241 -49.73 46.23 -28.81
N HIS A 242 -50.49 46.30 -27.71
CA HIS A 242 -51.63 47.21 -27.57
C HIS A 242 -51.26 48.64 -27.10
N SER A 243 -49.97 48.96 -26.94
CA SER A 243 -49.53 50.31 -26.61
C SER A 243 -49.92 51.29 -27.73
N PRO A 244 -50.73 52.33 -27.47
CA PRO A 244 -51.32 53.21 -28.49
C PRO A 244 -50.33 54.27 -29.03
N ARG A 245 -49.07 53.89 -29.29
CA ARG A 245 -48.01 54.79 -29.76
C ARG A 245 -47.48 54.49 -31.16
N ALA A 246 -48.12 53.58 -31.90
CA ALA A 246 -47.90 53.40 -33.33
C ALA A 246 -49.08 54.00 -34.11
N LYS A 247 -49.06 55.32 -34.32
CA LYS A 247 -49.86 55.94 -35.38
C LYS A 247 -49.13 55.74 -36.71
N PRO A 248 -49.79 55.29 -37.79
CA PRO A 248 -49.20 55.35 -39.12
C PRO A 248 -49.13 56.81 -39.57
N TYR A 249 -48.02 57.19 -40.21
CA TYR A 249 -47.86 58.50 -40.84
C TYR A 249 -48.76 58.57 -42.08
N ASP A 250 -49.75 59.48 -42.07
CA ASP A 250 -50.46 59.89 -43.28
C ASP A 250 -49.67 61.04 -43.92
N ASN A 251 -48.93 60.73 -44.98
CA ASN A 251 -48.28 61.72 -45.86
C ASN A 251 -48.74 61.52 -47.29
N ILE A 252 -49.90 62.11 -47.64
CA ILE A 252 -50.30 62.40 -49.01
C ILE A 252 -50.91 63.82 -49.03
N VAL A 253 -50.14 64.79 -49.52
CA VAL A 253 -50.66 66.07 -50.01
C VAL A 253 -50.64 66.00 -51.53
N VAL A 254 -51.81 65.83 -52.14
CA VAL A 254 -52.01 66.07 -53.58
C VAL A 254 -52.25 67.57 -53.73
N ASN A 255 -51.36 68.28 -54.40
CA ASN A 255 -51.65 69.63 -54.88
C ASN A 255 -51.94 69.56 -56.38
N ARG A 256 -53.06 70.18 -56.76
CA ARG A 256 -53.58 70.31 -58.13
C ARG A 256 -53.13 71.63 -58.74
#